data_AF-A0A6N6MHE2-F1
#
_entry.id   AF-A0A6N6MHE2-F1
#
_cell.length_a   1.000
_cell.length_b   1.000
_cell.length_c   1.000
_cell.angle_alpha   90.00
_cell.angle_beta   90.00
_cell.angle_gamma   90.00
#
_symmetry.space_group_name_H-M   'P 1'
#
loop_
_entity.id
_entity.type
_entity.pdbx_description
1 polymer ?
#
loop_
_entity_poly.entity_id
_entity_poly.type
_entity_poly.pdbx_seq_one_letter_code
_entity_poly.pdbx_strand_id
1 'polypeptide(L)'
;MAGKSRFTPEQEAHILSLAGDRKALRAAYPGVPTSTLRSVLARNKAPKIKHAWSAEDSALVEEHYPDYRKLLEVLPDRKIYALRRRAQDLGLSTGKRRNGGGRAVEWTPEQIDLVKIWGTLKHIPGKSYSAARSFRYRNGICTTPPPGYGEVRQQKRERIAARAAERARETAHRNAMARLRTGPRPIEAGADMLAAVRRLVSRNERHRADDLTGEAVILLLTGEADTPARAVRQAAVLVNRMHPTHGRDITWDTPVFGGAGLTLADTIGAWP
;
A
#
# COMPACT_ATOMS: atom_id res chain seq x y z
N MET A 1 30.22 -16.40 13.16
CA MET A 1 30.23 -16.55 11.68
C MET A 1 30.45 -15.19 11.05
N ALA A 2 31.60 -14.95 10.42
CA ALA A 2 31.80 -13.74 9.64
C ALA A 2 30.93 -13.83 8.39
N GLY A 3 29.94 -12.95 8.25
CA GLY A 3 29.12 -12.91 7.03
C GLY A 3 30.02 -12.61 5.83
N LYS A 4 30.07 -13.53 4.86
CA LYS A 4 30.84 -13.34 3.62
C LYS A 4 30.41 -12.02 2.98
N SER A 5 31.35 -11.09 2.79
CA SER A 5 31.08 -9.86 2.06
C SER A 5 30.62 -10.22 0.65
N ARG A 6 29.61 -9.52 0.12
CA ARG A 6 29.15 -9.72 -1.26
C ARG A 6 30.11 -9.14 -2.30
N PHE A 7 31.13 -8.40 -1.86
CA PHE A 7 32.15 -7.80 -2.70
C PHE A 7 33.49 -8.48 -2.48
N THR A 8 34.25 -8.65 -3.55
CA THR A 8 35.65 -9.07 -3.46
C THR A 8 36.51 -7.93 -2.89
N PRO A 9 37.70 -8.22 -2.34
CA PRO A 9 38.61 -7.17 -1.86
C PRO A 9 38.92 -6.09 -2.91
N GLU A 10 39.07 -6.50 -4.17
CA GLU A 10 39.34 -5.60 -5.30
C GLU A 10 38.13 -4.69 -5.58
N GLN A 11 36.91 -5.25 -5.50
CA GLN A 11 35.69 -4.47 -5.62
C GLN A 11 35.53 -3.50 -4.45
N GLU A 12 35.86 -3.90 -3.22
CA GLU A 12 35.83 -2.98 -2.08
C GLU A 12 36.85 -1.85 -2.23
N ALA A 13 38.06 -2.14 -2.72
CA ALA A 13 39.08 -1.13 -3.01
C ALA A 13 38.63 -0.14 -4.11
N HIS A 14 38.01 -0.65 -5.18
CA HIS A 14 37.46 0.20 -6.24
C HIS A 14 36.26 1.04 -5.76
N ILE A 15 35.38 0.49 -4.92
CA ILE A 15 34.29 1.26 -4.28
C ILE A 15 34.89 2.40 -3.43
N LEU A 16 36.01 2.15 -2.75
CA LEU A 16 36.68 3.15 -1.92
C LEU A 16 37.40 4.23 -2.71
N SER A 17 38.00 3.91 -3.86
CA SER A 17 38.60 4.94 -4.71
C SER A 17 37.53 5.91 -5.27
N LEU A 18 36.29 5.44 -5.39
CA LEU A 18 35.13 6.24 -5.79
C LEU A 18 34.37 6.87 -4.61
N ALA A 19 34.95 6.92 -3.41
CA ALA A 19 34.33 7.45 -2.19
C ALA A 19 34.19 8.99 -2.20
N GLY A 20 33.40 9.51 -3.12
CA GLY A 20 33.17 10.94 -3.32
C GLY A 20 32.28 11.21 -4.54
N ASP A 21 32.40 10.35 -5.55
CA ASP A 21 31.59 10.43 -6.77
C ASP A 21 30.49 9.36 -6.78
N ARG A 22 29.29 9.77 -6.34
CA ARG A 22 28.11 8.90 -6.32
C ARG A 22 27.66 8.47 -7.72
N LYS A 23 27.94 9.27 -8.75
CA LYS A 23 27.52 8.98 -10.13
C LYS A 23 28.43 7.91 -10.72
N ALA A 24 29.74 8.07 -10.57
CA ALA A 24 30.72 7.05 -10.96
C ALA A 24 30.48 5.73 -10.21
N LEU A 25 30.19 5.79 -8.91
CA LEU A 25 29.90 4.59 -8.12
C LEU A 25 28.66 3.83 -8.61
N ARG A 26 27.61 4.53 -9.05
CA ARG A 26 26.40 3.89 -9.62
C ARG A 26 26.64 3.34 -11.02
N ALA A 27 27.44 4.04 -11.83
CA ALA A 27 27.79 3.59 -13.17
C ALA A 27 28.65 2.31 -13.13
N ALA A 28 29.60 2.23 -12.19
CA ALA A 28 30.48 1.08 -12.01
C ALA A 28 29.77 -0.18 -11.47
N TYR A 29 28.65 -0.02 -10.76
CA TYR A 29 27.93 -1.13 -10.12
C TYR A 29 26.42 -1.09 -10.44
N PRO A 30 26.03 -1.27 -11.71
CA PRO A 30 24.62 -1.29 -12.09
C PRO A 30 23.90 -2.45 -11.41
N GLY A 31 22.69 -2.21 -10.90
CA GLY A 31 21.88 -3.20 -10.19
C GLY A 31 22.23 -3.40 -8.71
N VAL A 32 23.33 -2.82 -8.20
CA VAL A 32 23.63 -2.86 -6.77
C VAL A 32 22.85 -1.74 -6.05
N PRO A 33 22.04 -2.04 -5.01
CA PRO A 33 21.35 -1.01 -4.26
C PRO A 33 22.32 0.01 -3.66
N THR A 34 21.97 1.31 -3.75
CA THR A 34 22.82 2.39 -3.20
C THR A 34 23.07 2.24 -1.69
N SER A 35 22.15 1.62 -0.95
CA SER A 35 22.30 1.30 0.47
C SER A 35 23.45 0.32 0.73
N THR A 36 23.62 -0.67 -0.14
CA THR A 36 24.69 -1.68 -0.07
C THR A 36 26.05 -1.02 -0.29
N LEU A 37 26.18 -0.19 -1.33
CA LEU A 37 27.41 0.56 -1.60
C LEU A 37 27.77 1.52 -0.45
N ARG A 38 26.77 2.22 0.10
CA ARG A 38 26.96 3.06 1.30
C ARG A 38 27.42 2.25 2.51
N SER A 39 26.94 1.02 2.67
CA SER A 39 27.38 0.15 3.77
C SER A 39 28.83 -0.27 3.63
N VAL A 40 29.36 -0.45 2.41
CA VAL A 40 30.79 -0.74 2.18
C VAL A 40 31.62 0.49 2.52
N LEU A 41 31.25 1.65 1.99
CA LEU A 41 31.92 2.93 2.29
C LEU A 41 31.93 3.21 3.80
N ALA A 42 30.81 3.03 4.50
CA ALA A 42 30.70 3.25 5.94
C ALA A 42 31.52 2.27 6.77
N ARG A 43 31.76 1.05 6.27
CA ARG A 43 32.58 0.04 6.94
C ARG A 43 34.07 0.39 6.88
N ASN A 44 34.50 0.99 5.76
CA ASN A 44 35.89 1.26 5.46
C ASN A 44 36.33 2.71 5.75
N LYS A 45 35.40 3.65 5.98
CA LYS A 45 35.71 5.07 6.26
C LYS A 45 36.53 5.36 7.53
N ALA A 46 36.76 4.37 8.38
CA ALA A 46 37.74 4.42 9.46
C ALA A 46 37.97 2.99 9.95
N PRO A 47 39.21 2.59 10.29
CA PRO A 47 39.42 1.36 11.04
C PRO A 47 38.49 1.41 12.25
N LYS A 48 37.66 0.37 12.42
CA LYS A 48 36.93 0.21 13.68
C LYS A 48 37.99 -0.09 14.72
N ILE A 49 38.47 0.96 15.36
CA ILE A 49 39.38 0.87 16.48
C ILE A 49 38.64 0.08 17.57
N LYS A 50 38.96 -1.20 17.66
CA LYS A 50 38.48 -2.11 18.72
C LYS A 50 39.42 -2.00 19.91
N HIS A 51 39.81 -0.79 20.31
CA HIS A 51 40.55 -0.65 21.56
C HIS A 51 39.62 -1.08 22.69
N ALA A 52 40.11 -1.96 23.56
CA ALA A 52 39.48 -2.20 24.85
C ALA A 52 39.33 -0.87 25.59
N TRP A 53 38.35 -0.76 26.48
CA TRP A 53 38.23 0.41 27.35
C TRP A 53 39.33 0.34 28.40
N SER A 54 40.20 1.34 28.46
CA SER A 54 41.14 1.50 29.57
C SER A 54 40.38 1.96 30.83
N ALA A 55 41.04 1.85 31.98
CA ALA A 55 40.52 2.42 33.22
C ALA A 55 40.37 3.95 33.10
N GLU A 56 41.35 4.61 32.49
CA GLU A 56 41.37 6.05 32.21
C GLU A 56 40.20 6.48 31.31
N ASP A 57 39.97 5.77 30.19
CA ASP A 57 38.84 6.06 29.30
C ASP A 57 37.50 5.97 30.06
N SER A 58 37.41 5.04 31.01
CA SER A 58 36.19 4.82 31.79
C SER A 58 35.98 5.90 32.82
N ALA A 59 37.05 6.36 33.49
CA ALA A 59 37.02 7.48 34.42
C ALA A 59 36.59 8.77 33.70
N LEU A 60 37.12 9.04 32.49
CA LEU A 60 36.70 10.18 31.67
C LEU A 60 35.21 10.12 31.29
N VAL A 61 34.68 8.91 31.04
CA VAL A 61 33.25 8.70 30.79
C VAL A 61 32.42 8.98 32.05
N GLU A 62 32.87 8.57 33.23
CA GLU A 62 32.21 8.87 34.51
C GLU A 62 32.19 10.36 34.82
N GLU A 63 33.29 11.05 34.55
CA GLU A 63 33.47 12.47 34.87
C GLU A 63 32.63 13.39 33.97
N HIS A 64 32.60 13.14 32.66
CA HIS A 64 32.01 14.08 31.70
C HIS A 64 30.61 13.70 31.22
N TYR A 65 30.09 12.52 31.54
CA TYR A 65 28.71 12.16 31.18
C TYR A 65 27.69 12.99 31.97
N PRO A 66 26.58 13.49 31.37
CA PRO A 66 26.04 13.19 30.04
C PRO A 66 26.49 14.12 28.89
N ASP A 67 27.50 14.97 29.09
CA ASP A 67 27.96 15.92 28.09
C ASP A 67 28.82 15.24 27.00
N TYR A 68 28.14 14.78 25.94
CA TYR A 68 28.80 14.12 24.81
C TYR A 68 29.75 15.03 24.04
N ARG A 69 29.61 16.36 24.13
CA ARG A 69 30.52 17.27 23.42
C ARG A 69 31.90 17.21 24.07
N LYS A 70 31.96 17.35 25.41
CA LYS A 70 33.20 17.20 26.18
C LYS A 70 33.81 15.82 26.02
N LEU A 71 33.00 14.76 26.06
CA LEU A 71 33.49 13.39 25.83
C LEU A 71 34.14 13.19 24.46
N LEU A 72 33.63 13.84 23.41
CA LEU A 72 34.25 13.76 22.08
C LEU A 72 35.52 14.60 21.98
N GLU A 73 35.67 15.65 22.80
CA GLU A 73 36.90 16.43 22.89
C GLU A 73 38.01 15.63 23.60
N VAL A 74 37.68 14.90 24.68
CA VAL A 74 38.68 14.09 25.42
C VAL A 74 38.92 12.68 24.84
N LEU A 75 37.93 12.11 24.14
CA LEU A 75 38.02 10.77 23.52
C LEU A 75 37.67 10.86 22.02
N PRO A 76 38.48 11.54 21.19
CA PRO A 76 38.15 11.84 19.79
C PRO A 76 38.05 10.58 18.91
N ASP A 77 38.77 9.52 19.27
CA ASP A 77 38.74 8.25 18.54
C ASP A 77 37.50 7.39 18.87
N ARG A 78 36.71 7.77 19.87
CA ARG A 78 35.51 7.05 20.29
C ARG A 78 34.26 7.69 19.67
N LYS A 79 33.51 6.89 18.91
CA LYS A 79 32.21 7.33 18.37
C LYS A 79 31.19 7.51 19.50
N ILE A 80 30.27 8.47 19.34
CA ILE A 80 29.15 8.72 20.28
C ILE A 80 28.42 7.44 20.71
N TYR A 81 28.17 6.52 19.78
CA TYR A 81 27.52 5.25 20.08
C TYR A 81 28.34 4.38 21.06
N ALA A 82 29.67 4.36 20.93
CA ALA A 82 30.55 3.63 21.84
C ALA A 82 30.57 4.26 23.24
N LEU A 83 30.67 5.60 23.32
CA LEU A 83 30.58 6.36 24.58
C LEU A 83 29.25 6.10 25.29
N ARG A 84 28.13 6.17 24.55
CA ARG A 84 26.80 5.86 25.08
C ARG A 84 26.72 4.42 25.59
N ARG A 85 27.28 3.45 24.86
CA ARG A 85 27.30 2.05 25.30
C ARG A 85 28.13 1.89 26.57
N ARG A 86 29.31 2.52 26.64
CA ARG A 86 30.15 2.47 27.84
C ARG A 86 29.47 3.11 29.05
N ALA A 87 28.84 4.27 28.88
CA ALA A 87 28.05 4.89 29.94
C ALA A 87 26.88 4.01 30.40
N GLN A 88 26.28 3.19 29.52
CA GLN A 88 25.30 2.17 29.92
C GLN A 88 25.94 1.04 30.72
N ASP A 89 27.11 0.57 30.29
CA ASP A 89 27.85 -0.51 30.96
C ASP A 89 28.36 -0.06 32.35
N LEU A 90 28.68 1.23 32.52
CA LEU A 90 29.05 1.89 33.80
C LEU A 90 27.85 2.31 34.66
N GLY A 91 26.62 2.09 34.20
CA GLY A 91 25.40 2.45 34.94
C GLY A 91 25.07 3.95 34.99
N LEU A 92 25.82 4.80 34.28
CA LEU A 92 25.65 6.26 34.25
C LEU A 92 24.43 6.72 33.46
N SER A 93 23.87 5.88 32.58
CA SER A 93 22.70 6.25 31.78
C SER A 93 21.44 6.35 32.66
N THR A 94 21.24 7.52 33.28
CA THR A 94 20.07 7.90 34.11
C THR A 94 18.82 8.19 33.28
N GLY A 95 18.95 8.24 31.96
CA GLY A 95 17.81 8.33 31.06
C GLY A 95 16.91 7.15 31.35
N LYS A 96 15.80 7.41 32.07
CA LYS A 96 14.66 6.51 32.30
C LYS A 96 14.65 5.56 31.13
N ARG A 97 15.00 4.29 31.35
CA ARG A 97 14.87 3.26 30.32
C ARG A 97 13.42 3.35 29.86
N ARG A 98 13.15 4.11 28.81
CA ARG A 98 11.85 4.17 28.14
C ARG A 98 11.77 2.79 27.51
N ASN A 99 11.28 1.84 28.31
CA ASN A 99 10.98 0.46 27.99
C ASN A 99 12.21 -0.46 27.85
N GLY A 100 12.49 -1.26 28.89
CA GLY A 100 13.24 -2.52 28.67
C GLY A 100 14.03 -3.07 29.85
N GLY A 101 14.26 -2.26 30.87
CA GLY A 101 14.99 -2.72 32.04
C GLY A 101 14.50 -2.05 33.30
N GLY A 102 13.18 -2.10 33.51
CA GLY A 102 12.70 -2.14 34.89
C GLY A 102 13.44 -3.27 35.62
N ARG A 103 13.58 -3.15 36.94
CA ARG A 103 13.87 -4.31 37.82
C ARG A 103 13.21 -5.53 37.19
N ALA A 104 13.95 -6.63 37.05
CA ALA A 104 13.39 -7.87 36.52
C ALA A 104 12.05 -8.07 37.22
N VAL A 105 10.95 -7.75 36.53
CA VAL A 105 9.67 -7.64 37.23
C VAL A 105 9.42 -9.07 37.60
N GLU A 106 9.46 -9.38 38.89
CA GLU A 106 9.27 -10.72 39.37
C GLU A 106 7.93 -11.21 38.82
N TRP A 107 7.95 -12.41 38.26
CA TRP A 107 6.75 -13.04 37.75
C TRP A 107 6.06 -13.63 38.95
N THR A 108 4.89 -13.07 39.31
CA THR A 108 4.09 -13.69 40.36
C THR A 108 3.57 -15.04 39.87
N PRO A 109 3.30 -16.01 40.76
CA PRO A 109 2.76 -17.31 40.37
C PRO A 109 1.52 -17.20 39.46
N GLU A 110 0.63 -16.25 39.75
CA GLU A 110 -0.59 -16.01 38.97
C GLU A 110 -0.26 -15.53 37.54
N GLN A 111 0.76 -14.68 37.39
CA GLN A 111 1.22 -14.23 36.07
C GLN A 111 1.86 -15.38 35.29
N ILE A 112 2.57 -16.29 35.96
CA ILE A 112 3.16 -17.48 35.33
C ILE A 112 2.06 -18.38 34.79
N ASP A 113 1.00 -18.62 35.58
CA ASP A 113 -0.13 -19.44 35.15
C ASP A 113 -0.91 -18.82 33.99
N LEU A 114 -1.09 -17.49 34.01
CA LEU A 114 -1.65 -16.77 32.86
C LEU A 114 -0.79 -16.92 31.59
N VAL A 115 0.54 -16.91 31.70
CA VAL A 115 1.45 -17.18 30.56
C VAL A 115 1.28 -18.61 30.04
N LYS A 116 1.16 -19.59 30.94
CA LYS A 116 1.00 -21.00 30.57
C LYS A 116 -0.32 -21.26 29.85
N ILE A 117 -1.42 -20.72 30.36
CA ILE A 117 -2.77 -20.96 29.83
C ILE A 117 -2.96 -20.24 28.48
N TRP A 118 -2.55 -18.97 28.39
CA TRP A 118 -2.96 -18.12 27.27
C TRP A 118 -1.84 -17.85 26.25
N GLY A 119 -0.60 -18.22 26.56
CA GLY A 119 0.57 -18.17 25.67
C GLY A 119 1.05 -16.78 25.24
N THR A 120 0.17 -15.86 24.87
CA THR A 120 0.54 -14.57 24.26
C THR A 120 -0.51 -13.51 24.52
N LEU A 121 -1.03 -13.41 25.74
CA LEU A 121 -1.90 -12.28 26.05
C LEU A 121 -1.10 -10.97 26.06
N LYS A 122 -1.65 -10.00 25.32
CA LYS A 122 -1.34 -8.57 25.41
C LYS A 122 -1.64 -7.97 26.80
N HIS A 123 -2.21 -8.75 27.72
CA HIS A 123 -2.87 -8.29 28.94
C HIS A 123 -2.41 -9.05 30.18
N ILE A 124 -1.09 -9.19 30.38
CA ILE A 124 -0.58 -9.54 31.71
C ILE A 124 -0.37 -8.21 32.44
N PRO A 125 -1.10 -7.92 33.54
CA PRO A 125 -0.99 -6.65 34.25
C PRO A 125 0.46 -6.33 34.60
N GLY A 126 0.92 -5.14 34.20
CA GLY A 126 2.29 -4.68 34.45
C GLY A 126 3.40 -5.35 33.62
N LYS A 127 3.08 -6.25 32.68
CA LYS A 127 4.08 -6.88 31.79
C LYS A 127 3.80 -6.51 30.33
N SER A 128 4.87 -6.22 29.60
CA SER A 128 4.77 -6.03 28.15
C SER A 128 4.66 -7.38 27.44
N TYR A 129 4.06 -7.38 26.23
CA TYR A 129 4.01 -8.55 25.36
C TYR A 129 5.40 -9.17 25.13
N SER A 130 6.41 -8.33 24.90
CA SER A 130 7.80 -8.78 24.71
C SER A 130 8.36 -9.45 25.97
N ALA A 131 8.04 -8.96 27.17
CA ALA A 131 8.47 -9.59 28.43
C ALA A 131 7.84 -10.98 28.60
N ALA A 132 6.54 -11.13 28.34
CA ALA A 132 5.84 -12.42 28.37
C ALA A 132 6.42 -13.41 27.36
N ARG A 133 6.71 -12.95 26.14
CA ARG A 133 7.35 -13.76 25.10
C ARG A 133 8.76 -14.22 25.50
N SER A 134 9.58 -13.31 26.03
CA SER A 134 10.93 -13.66 26.51
C SER A 134 10.90 -14.64 27.70
N PHE A 135 9.92 -14.52 28.59
CA PHE A 135 9.74 -15.46 29.69
C PHE A 135 9.41 -16.87 29.19
N ARG A 136 8.51 -17.01 28.20
CA ARG A 136 8.20 -18.31 27.59
C ARG A 136 9.42 -18.99 26.99
N TYR A 137 10.19 -18.24 26.19
CA TYR A 137 11.40 -18.80 25.56
C TYR A 137 12.43 -19.26 26.59
N ARG A 138 12.63 -18.49 27.67
CA ARG A 138 13.58 -18.86 28.72
C ARG A 138 13.13 -20.08 29.54
N ASN A 139 11.83 -20.28 29.71
CA ASN A 139 11.27 -21.37 30.50
C ASN A 139 10.80 -22.57 29.67
N GLY A 140 11.16 -22.63 28.38
CA GLY A 140 10.79 -23.75 27.51
C GLY A 140 9.28 -23.93 27.31
N ILE A 141 8.45 -22.91 27.60
CA ILE A 141 6.99 -22.98 27.44
C ILE A 141 6.69 -22.92 25.94
N CYS A 142 6.52 -24.10 25.35
CA CYS A 142 6.44 -24.33 23.91
C CYS A 142 5.51 -23.33 23.22
N THR A 143 5.98 -22.77 22.09
CA THR A 143 5.27 -21.78 21.27
C THR A 143 4.15 -22.36 20.42
N THR A 144 3.80 -23.63 20.60
CA THR A 144 2.64 -24.21 19.92
C THR A 144 1.43 -23.33 20.25
N PRO A 145 0.78 -22.76 19.22
CA PRO A 145 -0.44 -22.00 19.44
C PRO A 145 -1.46 -22.92 20.13
N PRO A 146 -2.27 -22.40 21.06
CA PRO A 146 -3.35 -23.20 21.62
C PRO A 146 -4.26 -23.72 20.48
N PRO A 147 -4.86 -24.90 20.63
CA PRO A 147 -5.87 -25.40 19.69
C PRO A 147 -6.91 -24.31 19.41
N GLY A 148 -7.29 -24.14 18.13
CA GLY A 148 -8.22 -23.07 17.71
C GLY A 148 -7.60 -21.68 17.47
N TYR A 149 -6.33 -21.43 17.84
CA TYR A 149 -5.69 -20.14 17.54
C TYR A 149 -5.58 -19.85 16.03
N GLY A 150 -5.48 -20.91 15.22
CA GLY A 150 -5.52 -20.81 13.76
C GLY A 150 -6.82 -20.17 13.25
N GLU A 151 -7.95 -20.61 13.78
CA GLU A 151 -9.28 -20.09 13.43
C GLU A 151 -9.45 -18.63 13.85
N VAL A 152 -9.06 -18.27 15.08
CA VAL A 152 -9.10 -16.88 15.55
C VAL A 152 -8.24 -15.97 14.66
N ARG A 153 -7.07 -16.46 14.23
CA ARG A 153 -6.19 -15.71 13.31
C ARG A 153 -6.81 -15.58 11.92
N GLN A 154 -7.50 -16.62 11.44
CA GLN A 154 -8.21 -16.61 10.16
C GLN A 154 -9.39 -15.63 10.19
N GLN A 155 -10.27 -15.71 11.20
CA GLN A 155 -11.37 -14.76 11.40
C GLN A 155 -10.87 -13.32 11.46
N LYS A 156 -9.74 -13.07 12.13
CA LYS A 156 -9.13 -11.74 12.17
C LYS A 156 -8.66 -11.28 10.78
N ARG A 157 -8.06 -12.16 9.98
CA ARG A 157 -7.66 -11.85 8.60
C ARG A 157 -8.88 -11.53 7.74
N GLU A 158 -9.93 -12.31 7.85
CA GLU A 158 -11.21 -12.10 7.13
C GLU A 158 -11.83 -10.75 7.50
N ARG A 159 -11.86 -10.39 8.79
CA ARG A 159 -12.34 -9.06 9.24
C ARG A 159 -11.51 -7.91 8.68
N ILE A 160 -10.19 -8.06 8.61
CA ILE A 160 -9.30 -7.04 8.03
C ILE A 160 -9.55 -6.94 6.52
N ALA A 161 -9.67 -8.07 5.83
CA ALA A 161 -9.97 -8.12 4.40
C ALA A 161 -11.33 -7.50 4.07
N ALA A 162 -12.37 -7.80 4.86
CA ALA A 162 -13.69 -7.21 4.72
C ALA A 162 -13.66 -5.68 4.86
N ARG A 163 -12.99 -5.16 5.89
CA ARG A 163 -12.80 -3.70 6.08
C ARG A 163 -12.00 -3.06 4.94
N ALA A 164 -11.02 -3.77 4.39
CA ALA A 164 -10.26 -3.28 3.24
C ALA A 164 -11.13 -3.21 1.97
N ALA A 165 -11.97 -4.22 1.73
CA ALA A 165 -12.91 -4.25 0.62
C ALA A 165 -13.97 -3.13 0.72
N GLU A 166 -14.48 -2.86 1.92
CA GLU A 166 -15.41 -1.76 2.19
C GLU A 166 -14.79 -0.40 1.86
N ARG A 167 -13.57 -0.13 2.35
CA ARG A 167 -12.82 1.10 2.01
C ARG A 167 -12.54 1.24 0.52
N ALA A 168 -12.31 0.14 -0.18
CA ALA A 168 -12.12 0.15 -1.62
C ALA A 168 -13.42 0.56 -2.35
N ARG A 169 -14.58 0.05 -1.91
CA ARG A 169 -15.90 0.46 -2.44
C ARG A 169 -16.19 1.94 -2.17
N GLU A 170 -15.94 2.42 -0.96
CA GLU A 170 -16.08 3.85 -0.61
C GLU A 170 -15.19 4.73 -1.49
N THR A 171 -13.95 4.31 -1.73
CA THR A 171 -13.01 5.05 -2.58
C THR A 171 -13.47 5.05 -4.03
N ALA A 172 -13.95 3.92 -4.54
CA ALA A 172 -14.52 3.82 -5.88
C ALA A 172 -15.76 4.72 -6.05
N HIS A 173 -16.67 4.70 -5.08
CA HIS A 173 -17.85 5.56 -5.08
C HIS A 173 -17.46 7.05 -5.02
N ARG A 174 -16.53 7.43 -4.13
CA ARG A 174 -16.03 8.81 -4.05
C ARG A 174 -15.42 9.27 -5.38
N ASN A 175 -14.63 8.42 -6.02
CA ASN A 175 -14.02 8.71 -7.31
C ASN A 175 -15.08 8.84 -8.43
N ALA A 176 -16.12 8.01 -8.41
CA ALA A 176 -17.24 8.11 -9.35
C ALA A 176 -18.00 9.44 -9.17
N MET A 177 -18.31 9.82 -7.94
CA MET A 177 -18.96 11.10 -7.63
C MET A 177 -18.08 12.30 -7.99
N ALA A 178 -16.76 12.19 -7.80
CA ALA A 178 -15.82 13.23 -8.22
C ALA A 178 -15.84 13.42 -9.74
N ARG A 179 -15.85 12.33 -10.51
CA ARG A 179 -15.96 12.39 -11.98
C ARG A 179 -17.26 13.03 -12.45
N LEU A 180 -18.37 12.75 -11.79
CA LEU A 180 -19.65 13.41 -12.11
C LEU A 180 -19.63 14.92 -11.84
N ARG A 181 -18.85 15.37 -10.85
CA ARG A 181 -18.69 16.80 -10.53
C ARG A 181 -17.75 17.55 -11.47
N THR A 182 -16.67 16.91 -11.92
CA THR A 182 -15.60 17.56 -12.67
C THR A 182 -15.51 17.16 -14.15
N GLY A 183 -16.31 16.17 -14.58
CA GLY A 183 -16.40 15.78 -15.98
C GLY A 183 -17.06 16.86 -16.84
N PRO A 184 -16.82 16.85 -18.17
CA PRO A 184 -17.53 17.74 -19.09
C PRO A 184 -19.03 17.57 -18.88
N ARG A 185 -19.74 18.69 -18.70
CA ARG A 185 -21.18 18.64 -18.47
C ARG A 185 -21.82 17.93 -19.66
N PRO A 186 -22.74 16.97 -19.45
CA PRO A 186 -23.34 16.17 -20.52
C PRO A 186 -24.06 17.01 -21.59
N ILE A 187 -24.32 18.29 -21.34
CA ILE A 187 -24.90 19.23 -22.30
C ILE A 187 -23.96 19.48 -23.51
N GLU A 188 -22.64 19.53 -23.30
CA GLU A 188 -21.68 19.74 -24.42
C GLU A 188 -21.46 18.44 -25.22
N ALA A 189 -21.39 17.29 -24.53
CA ALA A 189 -21.29 15.99 -25.19
C ALA A 189 -22.58 15.61 -25.94
N GLY A 190 -23.75 16.00 -25.42
CA GLY A 190 -25.04 15.80 -26.07
C GLY A 190 -25.18 16.62 -27.35
N ALA A 191 -24.75 17.88 -27.35
CA ALA A 191 -24.77 18.73 -28.53
C ALA A 191 -23.83 18.21 -29.64
N ASP A 192 -22.61 17.78 -29.28
CA ASP A 192 -21.67 17.19 -30.23
C ASP A 192 -22.13 15.82 -30.76
N MET A 193 -22.77 15.01 -29.91
CA MET A 193 -23.32 13.71 -30.32
C MET A 193 -24.56 13.89 -31.22
N LEU A 194 -25.46 14.82 -30.91
CA LEU A 194 -26.57 15.20 -31.80
C LEU A 194 -26.07 15.77 -33.12
N ALA A 195 -25.02 16.61 -33.08
CA ALA A 195 -24.40 17.13 -34.30
C ALA A 195 -23.74 16.03 -35.14
N ALA A 196 -23.10 15.04 -34.51
CA ALA A 196 -22.52 13.88 -35.18
C ALA A 196 -23.59 12.99 -35.79
N VAL A 197 -24.68 12.71 -35.08
CA VAL A 197 -25.84 11.96 -35.59
C VAL A 197 -26.48 12.70 -36.76
N ARG A 198 -26.71 14.01 -36.64
CA ARG A 198 -27.24 14.84 -37.75
C ARG A 198 -26.33 14.82 -38.97
N ARG A 199 -25.00 14.87 -38.81
CA ARG A 199 -24.02 14.75 -39.91
C ARG A 199 -24.04 13.36 -40.56
N LEU A 200 -24.32 12.32 -39.77
CA LEU A 200 -24.38 10.94 -40.27
C LEU A 200 -25.66 10.74 -41.08
N VAL A 201 -26.79 11.25 -40.57
CA VAL A 201 -28.09 11.26 -41.26
C VAL A 201 -28.01 12.06 -42.56
N SER A 202 -27.41 13.26 -42.55
CA SER A 202 -27.29 14.09 -43.75
C SER A 202 -26.33 13.52 -44.80
N ARG A 203 -25.34 12.71 -44.41
CA ARG A 203 -24.49 11.98 -45.37
C ARG A 203 -25.17 10.75 -45.97
N ASN A 204 -26.20 10.22 -45.32
CA ASN A 204 -26.91 9.01 -45.73
C ASN A 204 -28.17 9.28 -46.56
N GLU A 205 -28.33 10.49 -47.11
CA GLU A 205 -29.47 10.93 -47.94
C GLU A 205 -29.72 10.15 -49.25
N ARG A 206 -29.24 8.92 -49.41
CA ARG A 206 -29.59 8.10 -50.59
C ARG A 206 -30.20 6.74 -50.31
N HIS A 207 -30.19 6.18 -49.11
CA HIS A 207 -30.93 4.92 -48.87
C HIS A 207 -31.46 4.79 -47.43
N ARG A 208 -32.80 4.75 -47.30
CA ARG A 208 -33.61 4.17 -46.21
C ARG A 208 -33.32 4.71 -44.79
N ALA A 209 -33.87 5.89 -44.48
CA ALA A 209 -33.73 6.54 -43.18
C ALA A 209 -34.86 6.24 -42.17
N ASP A 210 -35.90 5.50 -42.55
CA ASP A 210 -37.13 5.44 -41.73
C ASP A 210 -37.12 4.37 -40.62
N ASP A 211 -36.29 3.31 -40.71
CA ASP A 211 -36.27 2.23 -39.71
C ASP A 211 -35.15 2.32 -38.65
N LEU A 212 -34.13 3.18 -38.86
CA LEU A 212 -32.90 3.16 -38.04
C LEU A 212 -32.87 4.15 -36.88
N THR A 213 -33.89 5.01 -36.74
CA THR A 213 -33.83 6.17 -35.85
C THR A 213 -34.46 5.93 -34.48
N GLY A 214 -35.37 4.97 -34.32
CA GLY A 214 -36.03 4.70 -33.03
C GLY A 214 -35.16 3.98 -32.00
N GLU A 215 -34.65 2.79 -32.32
CA GLU A 215 -33.94 1.95 -31.34
C GLU A 215 -32.49 2.38 -31.08
N ALA A 216 -31.79 2.91 -32.08
CA ALA A 216 -30.42 3.43 -31.90
C ALA A 216 -30.40 4.62 -30.94
N VAL A 217 -31.48 5.42 -30.94
CA VAL A 217 -31.68 6.53 -30.01
C VAL A 217 -32.01 6.02 -28.61
N ILE A 218 -32.83 4.97 -28.46
CA ILE A 218 -33.14 4.36 -27.16
C ILE A 218 -31.88 3.76 -26.50
N LEU A 219 -31.05 3.03 -27.25
CA LEU A 219 -29.78 2.48 -26.74
C LEU A 219 -28.74 3.55 -26.34
N LEU A 220 -28.79 4.73 -26.95
CA LEU A 220 -27.94 5.86 -26.59
C LEU A 220 -28.49 6.65 -25.40
N LEU A 221 -29.82 6.69 -25.21
CA LEU A 221 -30.48 7.42 -24.12
C LEU A 221 -30.51 6.66 -22.79
N THR A 222 -30.51 5.32 -22.79
CA THR A 222 -30.56 4.53 -21.54
C THR A 222 -29.22 4.47 -20.79
N GLY A 223 -28.11 4.90 -21.39
CA GLY A 223 -26.82 5.07 -20.70
C GLY A 223 -26.15 3.78 -20.21
N GLU A 224 -26.62 2.60 -20.62
CA GLU A 224 -26.07 1.30 -20.17
C GLU A 224 -24.67 0.98 -20.73
N ALA A 225 -24.12 1.84 -21.60
CA ALA A 225 -22.78 1.67 -22.15
C ALA A 225 -21.75 2.58 -21.45
N ASP A 226 -20.78 1.97 -20.76
CA ASP A 226 -19.70 2.67 -20.05
C ASP A 226 -18.86 3.63 -20.91
N THR A 227 -18.94 3.52 -22.25
CA THR A 227 -18.27 4.44 -23.18
C THR A 227 -19.06 4.60 -24.49
N PRO A 228 -18.99 5.77 -25.16
CA PRO A 228 -19.64 6.00 -26.46
C PRO A 228 -19.23 4.98 -27.53
N ALA A 229 -17.96 4.56 -27.53
CA ALA A 229 -17.45 3.57 -28.47
C ALA A 229 -18.05 2.17 -28.27
N ARG A 230 -18.48 1.83 -27.05
CA ARG A 230 -19.16 0.57 -26.74
C ARG A 230 -20.63 0.63 -27.13
N ALA A 231 -21.29 1.77 -26.92
CA ALA A 231 -22.67 2.01 -27.38
C ALA A 231 -22.78 1.86 -28.90
N VAL A 232 -21.88 2.49 -29.65
CA VAL A 232 -21.84 2.40 -31.13
C VAL A 232 -21.61 0.96 -31.60
N ARG A 233 -20.74 0.20 -30.93
CA ARG A 233 -20.53 -1.23 -31.26
C ARG A 233 -21.74 -2.09 -30.91
N GLN A 234 -22.41 -1.85 -29.78
CA GLN A 234 -23.60 -2.60 -29.39
C GLN A 234 -24.79 -2.30 -30.31
N ALA A 235 -24.98 -1.03 -30.68
CA ALA A 235 -25.95 -0.63 -31.69
C ALA A 235 -25.66 -1.28 -33.05
N ALA A 236 -24.40 -1.28 -33.51
CA ALA A 236 -24.01 -1.95 -34.75
C ALA A 236 -24.24 -3.48 -34.73
N VAL A 237 -24.01 -4.13 -33.58
CA VAL A 237 -24.28 -5.57 -33.39
C VAL A 237 -25.79 -5.86 -33.38
N LEU A 238 -26.61 -4.99 -32.77
CA LEU A 238 -28.07 -5.11 -32.79
C LEU A 238 -28.63 -4.92 -34.19
N VAL A 239 -28.18 -3.89 -34.92
CA VAL A 239 -28.56 -3.64 -36.31
C VAL A 239 -28.21 -4.84 -37.21
N ASN A 240 -27.03 -5.43 -37.03
CA ASN A 240 -26.65 -6.65 -37.78
C ASN A 240 -27.44 -7.90 -37.34
N ARG A 241 -27.94 -7.96 -36.11
CA ARG A 241 -28.76 -9.08 -35.62
C ARG A 241 -30.21 -9.00 -36.05
N MET A 242 -30.74 -7.79 -36.25
CA MET A 242 -32.14 -7.59 -36.64
C MET A 242 -32.38 -7.76 -38.14
N HIS A 243 -31.32 -7.86 -38.95
CA HIS A 243 -31.45 -8.11 -40.38
C HIS A 243 -30.60 -9.29 -40.90
N PRO A 244 -31.03 -10.54 -40.65
CA PRO A 244 -30.94 -11.60 -41.63
C PRO A 244 -32.33 -11.74 -42.26
N THR A 245 -32.60 -10.95 -43.31
CA THR A 245 -33.77 -11.11 -44.21
C THR A 245 -35.14 -11.26 -43.53
N HIS A 246 -35.88 -10.16 -43.31
CA HIS A 246 -37.33 -10.03 -43.60
C HIS A 246 -37.80 -8.61 -43.31
N GLY A 247 -38.69 -8.10 -44.17
CA GLY A 247 -39.28 -6.76 -44.05
C GLY A 247 -40.58 -6.78 -43.24
N ARG A 248 -40.68 -5.87 -42.27
CA ARG A 248 -41.94 -5.31 -41.76
C ARG A 248 -41.66 -3.85 -41.37
N ASP A 249 -42.51 -2.96 -41.82
CA ASP A 249 -42.46 -1.54 -41.49
C ASP A 249 -42.89 -1.33 -40.03
N ILE A 250 -42.09 -0.62 -39.23
CA ILE A 250 -42.43 -0.22 -37.86
C ILE A 250 -43.10 1.16 -37.92
N THR A 251 -44.28 1.30 -37.33
CA THR A 251 -45.02 2.59 -37.26
C THR A 251 -45.05 3.14 -35.83
N TRP A 252 -45.33 4.44 -35.67
CA TRP A 252 -45.34 5.15 -34.37
C TRP A 252 -46.23 4.51 -33.29
N ASP A 253 -47.24 3.75 -33.70
CA ASP A 253 -48.19 3.09 -32.80
C ASP A 253 -47.76 1.67 -32.40
N THR A 254 -46.53 1.26 -32.74
CA THR A 254 -46.04 -0.09 -32.44
C THR A 254 -45.74 -0.23 -30.94
N PRO A 255 -46.34 -1.19 -30.23
CA PRO A 255 -46.11 -1.39 -28.80
C PRO A 255 -44.69 -1.89 -28.54
N VAL A 256 -43.97 -1.19 -27.67
CA VAL A 256 -42.53 -1.42 -27.43
C VAL A 256 -42.27 -2.65 -26.56
N PHE A 257 -43.26 -3.07 -25.76
CA PHE A 257 -43.20 -4.29 -24.95
C PHE A 257 -44.55 -5.00 -24.95
N GLY A 258 -44.55 -6.28 -25.32
CA GLY A 258 -45.76 -7.12 -25.31
C GLY A 258 -46.31 -7.27 -23.90
N GLY A 259 -47.29 -6.44 -23.54
CA GLY A 259 -48.09 -6.61 -22.32
C GLY A 259 -48.55 -5.31 -21.65
N ALA A 260 -47.92 -4.18 -21.91
CA ALA A 260 -48.36 -2.88 -21.39
C ALA A 260 -48.40 -1.91 -22.58
N GLY A 261 -49.58 -1.39 -22.92
CA GLY A 261 -49.83 -0.57 -24.11
C GLY A 261 -49.16 0.81 -24.12
N LEU A 262 -47.86 0.86 -23.83
CA LEU A 262 -47.01 2.02 -23.99
C LEU A 262 -46.50 2.04 -25.42
N THR A 263 -46.86 3.11 -26.13
CA THR A 263 -46.35 3.38 -27.46
C THR A 263 -44.99 4.05 -27.38
N LEU A 264 -44.27 4.07 -28.51
CA LEU A 264 -43.01 4.78 -28.62
C LEU A 264 -43.18 6.29 -28.32
N ALA A 265 -44.35 6.85 -28.68
CA ALA A 265 -44.70 8.24 -28.41
C ALA A 265 -44.83 8.55 -26.91
N ASP A 266 -45.44 7.65 -26.13
CA ASP A 266 -45.61 7.82 -24.68
C ASP A 266 -44.26 7.83 -23.93
N THR A 267 -43.30 7.06 -24.45
CA THR A 267 -41.98 6.92 -23.83
C THR A 267 -41.12 8.18 -24.04
N ILE A 268 -41.33 8.91 -25.14
CA ILE A 268 -40.57 10.12 -25.48
C ILE A 268 -41.21 11.38 -24.87
N GLY A 269 -42.55 11.43 -24.75
CA GLY A 269 -43.27 12.58 -24.21
C GLY A 269 -43.17 12.78 -22.69
N ALA A 270 -42.72 11.76 -21.93
CA ALA A 270 -42.68 11.77 -20.46
C ALA A 270 -41.31 12.16 -19.84
N TRP A 271 -40.36 12.63 -20.65
CA TRP A 271 -39.08 13.16 -20.14
C TRP A 271 -39.16 14.68 -19.93
N PRO A 272 -38.78 15.20 -18.74
CA PRO A 272 -38.65 16.65 -18.52
C PRO A 272 -37.49 17.27 -19.31
#